data_AF-A0A8E2IBN5-F1
#
_entry.id   AF-A0A8E2IBN5-F1
#
_cell.length_a   1.000
_cell.length_b   1.000
_cell.length_c   1.000
_cell.angle_alpha   90.00
_cell.angle_beta   90.00
_cell.angle_gamma   90.00
#
_symmetry.space_group_name_H-M   'P 1'
#
loop_
_entity.id
_entity.type
_entity.pdbx_description
1 polymer ?
#
loop_
_entity_poly.entity_id
_entity_poly.type
_entity_poly.pdbx_seq_one_letter_code
_entity_poly.pdbx_strand_id
1 'polypeptide(L)'
;MQISEFFNTYCKLEYHIAKQTHPELNYKRDFRASEDFIDLVSNLRMIIKHRIFKHAEKIDDKFSNIKIDEVLKNSSYDFNDEYFINLCLQDSIIIVSNDRDMMSHPSGIKIVSNLKQ
;
A
#
# COMPACT_ATOMS: atom_id res chain seq x y z
N MET A 1 -1.03 -1.98 6.41
CA MET A 1 -0.42 -2.40 5.12
C MET A 1 -1.52 -2.65 4.11
N GLN A 2 -1.46 -2.00 2.95
CA GLN A 2 -2.38 -2.25 1.85
C GLN A 2 -1.84 -3.38 0.96
N ILE A 3 -2.58 -4.47 0.81
CA ILE A 3 -2.12 -5.64 0.03
C ILE A 3 -2.00 -5.30 -1.46
N SER A 4 -2.91 -4.46 -1.98
CA SER A 4 -2.89 -3.97 -3.35
C SER A 4 -1.62 -3.17 -3.66
N GLU A 5 -1.24 -2.27 -2.75
CA GLU A 5 -0.03 -1.46 -2.86
C GLU A 5 1.22 -2.32 -2.80
N PHE A 6 1.33 -3.23 -1.81
CA PHE A 6 2.43 -4.18 -1.73
C PHE A 6 2.60 -4.96 -3.05
N PHE A 7 1.51 -5.52 -3.57
CA PHE A 7 1.53 -6.31 -4.80
C PHE A 7 1.97 -5.46 -6.00
N ASN A 8 1.35 -4.29 -6.20
CA ASN A 8 1.62 -3.44 -7.35
C ASN A 8 3.04 -2.84 -7.31
N THR A 9 3.49 -2.40 -6.14
CA THR A 9 4.83 -1.86 -5.93
C THR A 9 5.89 -2.92 -6.19
N TYR A 10 5.68 -4.16 -5.73
CA TYR A 10 6.61 -5.26 -6.01
C TYR A 10 6.63 -5.61 -7.51
N CYS A 11 5.46 -5.68 -8.17
CA CYS A 11 5.41 -5.86 -9.63
C CYS A 11 6.15 -4.75 -10.39
N LYS A 12 6.06 -3.51 -9.92
CA LYS A 12 6.79 -2.37 -10.50
C LYS A 12 8.30 -2.47 -10.27
N LEU A 13 8.72 -2.89 -9.09
CA LEU A 13 10.12 -3.12 -8.77
C LEU A 13 10.77 -4.11 -9.75
N GLU A 14 10.17 -5.29 -9.92
CA GLU A 14 10.67 -6.32 -10.83
C GLU A 14 10.68 -5.84 -12.28
N TYR A 15 9.64 -5.12 -12.71
CA TYR A 15 9.65 -4.46 -14.01
C TYR A 15 10.81 -3.47 -14.17
N HIS A 16 11.10 -2.66 -13.15
CA HIS A 16 12.19 -1.70 -13.21
C HIS A 16 13.55 -2.40 -13.31
N ILE A 17 13.72 -3.54 -12.63
CA ILE A 17 14.91 -4.40 -12.76
C ILE A 17 15.02 -4.94 -14.19
N ALA A 18 13.95 -5.55 -14.72
CA ALA A 18 13.94 -6.07 -16.10
C ALA A 18 14.19 -4.97 -17.15
N LYS A 19 13.74 -3.74 -16.88
CA LYS A 19 13.96 -2.60 -17.76
C LYS A 19 15.41 -2.10 -17.78
N GLN A 20 16.23 -2.43 -16.78
CA GLN A 20 17.66 -2.08 -16.80
C GLN A 20 18.41 -2.84 -17.89
N THR A 21 17.99 -4.08 -18.20
CA THR A 21 18.55 -4.89 -19.29
C THR A 21 17.81 -4.68 -20.61
N HIS A 22 16.52 -4.34 -20.56
CA HIS A 22 15.68 -4.07 -21.74
C HIS A 22 15.01 -2.69 -21.64
N PRO A 23 15.72 -1.59 -21.98
CA PRO A 23 15.21 -0.23 -21.83
C PRO A 23 13.89 0.07 -22.58
N GLU A 24 13.65 -0.63 -23.68
CA GLU A 24 12.46 -0.55 -24.53
C GLU A 24 11.24 -1.27 -23.95
N LEU A 25 11.43 -2.10 -22.91
CA LEU A 25 10.39 -2.92 -22.31
C LEU A 25 9.25 -2.05 -21.78
N ASN A 26 8.03 -2.31 -22.27
CA ASN A 26 6.82 -1.68 -21.78
C ASN A 26 6.17 -2.53 -20.69
N TYR A 27 5.82 -1.92 -19.56
CA TYR A 27 5.19 -2.61 -18.43
C TYR A 27 3.93 -3.38 -18.82
N LYS A 28 2.98 -2.73 -19.53
CA LYS A 28 1.66 -3.32 -19.78
C LYS A 28 1.66 -4.28 -20.96
N ARG A 29 2.35 -3.90 -22.04
CA ARG A 29 2.34 -4.66 -23.30
C ARG A 29 3.28 -5.87 -23.23
N ASP A 30 4.48 -5.67 -22.70
CA ASP A 30 5.55 -6.65 -22.82
C ASP A 30 5.73 -7.41 -21.49
N PHE A 31 6.03 -6.70 -20.41
CA PHE A 31 6.34 -7.34 -19.12
C PHE A 31 5.15 -8.10 -18.54
N ARG A 32 3.95 -7.50 -18.49
CA ARG A 32 2.76 -8.19 -17.95
C ARG A 32 2.31 -9.41 -18.76
N ALA A 33 2.80 -9.56 -19.99
CA ALA A 33 2.51 -10.70 -20.85
C ALA A 33 3.61 -11.77 -20.81
N SER A 34 4.72 -11.53 -20.10
CA SER A 34 5.84 -12.48 -20.02
C SER A 34 5.60 -13.61 -19.02
N GLU A 35 6.34 -14.71 -19.21
CA GLU A 35 6.39 -15.82 -18.25
C GLU A 35 6.92 -15.35 -16.89
N ASP A 36 7.95 -14.49 -16.88
CA ASP A 36 8.51 -13.91 -15.65
C ASP A 36 7.43 -13.23 -14.79
N PHE A 37 6.50 -12.49 -15.42
CA PHE A 37 5.41 -11.84 -14.69
C PHE A 37 4.40 -12.85 -14.13
N ILE A 38 4.12 -13.94 -14.85
CA ILE A 38 3.23 -15.00 -14.37
C ILE A 38 3.83 -15.67 -13.13
N ASP A 39 5.12 -16.00 -13.18
CA ASP A 39 5.84 -16.61 -12.07
C ASP A 39 5.94 -15.66 -10.87
N LEU A 40 6.23 -14.38 -11.13
CA LEU A 40 6.21 -13.33 -10.12
C LEU A 40 4.85 -13.25 -9.39
N VAL A 41 3.75 -13.22 -10.14
CA VAL A 41 2.40 -13.17 -9.57
C VAL A 41 2.11 -14.41 -8.73
N SER A 42 2.53 -15.59 -9.19
CA SER A 42 2.40 -16.84 -8.43
C SER A 42 3.14 -16.77 -7.09
N ASN A 43 4.39 -16.31 -7.11
CA ASN A 43 5.21 -16.13 -5.91
C ASN A 43 4.60 -15.11 -4.94
N LEU A 44 4.15 -13.96 -5.44
CA LEU A 44 3.48 -12.94 -4.63
C LEU A 44 2.21 -13.47 -3.97
N ARG A 45 1.40 -14.26 -4.69
CA ARG A 45 0.21 -14.92 -4.12
C ARG A 45 0.58 -15.85 -2.96
N MET A 46 1.66 -16.63 -3.11
CA MET A 46 2.14 -17.50 -2.03
C MET A 46 2.63 -16.69 -0.82
N ILE A 47 3.36 -15.60 -1.03
CA ILE A 47 3.83 -14.71 0.04
C ILE A 47 2.63 -14.11 0.78
N ILE A 48 1.66 -13.55 0.06
CA ILE A 48 0.47 -12.93 0.66
C ILE A 48 -0.29 -13.97 1.49
N LYS A 49 -0.55 -15.15 0.93
CA LYS A 49 -1.37 -16.18 1.60
C LYS A 49 -0.67 -16.81 2.81
N HIS A 50 0.62 -17.13 2.69
CA HIS A 50 1.31 -17.99 3.66
C HIS A 50 2.27 -17.25 4.58
N ARG A 51 2.65 -16.01 4.25
CA ARG A 51 3.49 -15.16 5.11
C ARG A 51 2.70 -14.01 5.69
N ILE A 52 2.02 -13.23 4.86
CA ILE A 52 1.30 -12.04 5.34
C ILE A 52 0.05 -12.44 6.13
N PHE A 53 -0.91 -13.12 5.51
CA PHE A 53 -2.17 -13.50 6.17
C PHE A 53 -2.00 -14.53 7.29
N LYS A 54 -0.83 -15.16 7.41
CA LYS A 54 -0.50 -16.00 8.56
C LYS A 54 -0.27 -15.18 9.84
N HIS A 55 0.17 -13.93 9.69
CA HIS A 55 0.60 -13.06 10.80
C HIS A 55 -0.19 -11.75 10.87
N ALA A 56 -1.22 -11.59 10.04
CA ALA A 56 -2.03 -10.39 9.95
C ALA A 56 -3.52 -10.76 9.87
N GLU A 57 -4.34 -9.94 10.51
CA GLU A 57 -5.79 -10.00 10.39
C GLU A 57 -6.26 -9.11 9.23
N LYS A 58 -7.26 -9.59 8.48
CA LYS A 58 -7.89 -8.79 7.42
C LYS A 58 -8.99 -7.95 8.05
N ILE A 59 -8.99 -6.66 7.76
CA ILE A 59 -10.03 -5.73 8.22
C ILE A 59 -10.93 -5.34 7.05
N ASP A 60 -12.21 -5.09 7.34
CA ASP A 60 -13.13 -4.39 6.45
C ASP A 60 -12.85 -2.89 6.56
N ASP A 61 -12.92 -2.17 5.45
CA ASP A 61 -12.66 -0.73 5.41
C ASP A 61 -13.89 0.10 5.80
N LYS A 62 -15.06 -0.53 5.94
CA LYS A 62 -16.33 0.07 6.31
C LYS A 62 -16.59 1.36 5.53
N PHE A 63 -16.28 1.39 4.23
CA PHE A 63 -16.36 2.59 3.39
C PHE A 63 -17.70 3.34 3.51
N SER A 64 -18.81 2.61 3.66
CA SER A 64 -20.14 3.19 3.87
C SER A 64 -20.27 4.09 5.10
N ASN A 65 -19.40 3.90 6.10
CA ASN A 65 -19.40 4.65 7.36
C ASN A 65 -18.36 5.79 7.35
N ILE A 66 -17.54 5.87 6.30
CA ILE A 66 -16.52 6.91 6.18
C ILE A 66 -17.21 8.21 5.78
N LYS A 67 -16.94 9.26 6.53
CA LYS A 67 -17.41 10.61 6.22
C LYS A 67 -16.52 11.18 5.14
N ILE A 68 -16.91 10.99 3.88
CA ILE A 68 -16.10 11.40 2.72
C ILE A 68 -15.73 12.90 2.76
N ASP A 69 -16.61 13.74 3.30
CA ASP A 69 -16.35 15.17 3.46
C ASP A 69 -15.18 15.45 4.42
N GLU A 70 -14.94 14.58 5.41
CA GLU A 70 -13.78 14.69 6.30
C GLU A 70 -12.50 14.29 5.56
N VAL A 71 -12.56 13.26 4.71
CA VAL A 71 -11.42 12.79 3.89
C VAL A 71 -11.03 13.85 2.85
N LEU A 72 -12.01 14.54 2.26
CA LEU A 72 -11.80 15.55 1.22
C LEU A 72 -11.45 16.94 1.79
N LYS A 73 -11.44 17.11 3.11
CA LYS A 73 -11.33 18.43 3.76
C LYS A 73 -9.94 19.05 3.61
N ASN A 74 -8.89 18.23 3.65
CA ASN A 74 -7.51 18.70 3.61
C ASN A 74 -6.89 18.45 2.25
N SER A 75 -6.59 19.52 1.51
CA SER A 75 -5.92 19.43 0.20
C SER A 75 -4.41 19.18 0.29
N SER A 76 -3.85 19.17 1.51
CA SER A 76 -2.40 19.03 1.73
C SER A 76 -1.92 17.59 1.83
N TYR A 77 -2.85 16.63 1.97
CA TYR A 77 -2.57 15.20 2.08
C TYR A 77 -3.22 14.45 0.92
N ASP A 78 -2.68 13.27 0.55
CA ASP A 78 -3.36 12.42 -0.43
C ASP A 78 -4.70 11.93 0.13
N PHE A 79 -5.64 11.68 -0.77
CA PHE A 79 -6.92 11.07 -0.42
C PHE A 79 -6.74 9.78 0.39
N ASN A 80 -5.80 8.93 -0.03
CA ASN A 80 -5.54 7.67 0.65
C ASN A 80 -5.05 7.92 2.08
N ASP A 81 -4.25 8.96 2.30
CA ASP A 81 -3.71 9.25 3.60
C ASP A 81 -4.80 9.61 4.59
N GLU A 82 -5.65 10.57 4.21
CA GLU A 82 -6.82 10.99 4.98
C GLU A 82 -7.80 9.83 5.19
N TYR A 83 -7.98 9.01 4.17
CA TYR A 83 -8.85 7.83 4.22
C TYR A 83 -8.39 6.82 5.29
N PHE A 84 -7.11 6.43 5.28
CA PHE A 84 -6.59 5.47 6.27
C PHE A 84 -6.55 6.05 7.67
N ILE A 85 -6.30 7.36 7.80
CA ILE A 85 -6.37 8.04 9.09
C ILE A 85 -7.80 8.01 9.65
N ASN A 86 -8.81 8.30 8.83
CA ASN A 86 -10.21 8.22 9.25
C ASN A 86 -10.58 6.81 9.71
N LEU A 87 -10.18 5.79 8.93
CA LEU A 87 -10.38 4.38 9.29
C LEU A 87 -9.70 4.02 10.62
N CYS A 88 -8.45 4.46 10.82
CA CYS A 88 -7.71 4.16 12.05
C CYS A 88 -8.32 4.83 13.29
N LEU A 89 -8.86 6.05 13.13
CA LEU A 89 -9.58 6.74 14.21
C LEU A 89 -10.86 6.01 14.60
N GLN A 90 -11.60 5.47 13.64
CA GLN A 90 -12.85 4.74 13.91
C GLN A 90 -12.60 3.43 14.68
N ASP A 91 -11.56 2.68 14.30
CA ASP A 91 -11.32 1.34 14.83
C ASP A 91 -10.14 1.25 15.82
N SER A 92 -9.63 2.40 16.29
CA SER A 92 -8.49 2.48 17.23
C SER A 92 -7.24 1.70 16.75
N ILE A 93 -6.99 1.75 15.44
CA ILE A 93 -5.89 1.03 14.79
C ILE A 93 -4.61 1.86 14.88
N ILE A 94 -3.47 1.19 15.13
CA ILE A 94 -2.14 1.80 15.08
C ILE A 94 -1.61 1.69 13.65
N ILE A 95 -1.14 2.81 13.08
CA ILE A 95 -0.48 2.81 11.78
C ILE A 95 0.99 2.43 11.96
N VAL A 96 1.49 1.51 11.13
CA VAL A 96 2.93 1.27 10.97
C VAL A 96 3.33 1.84 9.63
N SER A 97 4.06 2.96 9.64
CA SER A 97 4.50 3.65 8.43
C SER A 97 5.79 4.44 8.70
N ASN A 98 6.63 4.54 7.67
CA ASN A 98 7.78 5.46 7.65
C ASN A 98 7.46 6.73 6.83
N ASP A 99 6.21 6.92 6.43
CA ASP A 99 5.81 8.11 5.70
C ASP A 99 5.80 9.33 6.62
N ARG A 100 6.56 10.36 6.24
CA ARG A 100 6.71 11.58 7.04
C ARG A 100 5.46 12.44 7.01
N ASP A 101 4.71 12.42 5.92
CA ASP A 101 3.51 13.23 5.77
C ASP A 101 2.45 12.74 6.75
N MET A 102 2.29 11.40 6.84
CA MET A 102 1.50 10.73 7.88
C MET A 102 1.94 11.07 9.31
N MET A 103 3.25 11.05 9.59
CA MET A 103 3.77 11.36 10.93
C MET A 103 3.51 12.81 11.38
N SER A 104 3.42 13.74 10.43
CA SER A 104 3.10 15.14 10.69
C SER A 104 1.61 15.43 10.77
N HIS A 105 0.76 14.42 10.56
CA HIS A 105 -0.68 14.62 10.47
C HIS A 105 -1.31 15.03 11.83
N PRO A 106 -2.17 16.06 11.86
CA PRO A 106 -2.69 16.64 13.11
C PRO A 106 -3.75 15.78 13.83
N SER A 107 -4.12 14.62 13.30
CA SER A 107 -5.19 13.75 13.83
C SER A 107 -4.87 13.06 15.15
N GLY A 108 -3.60 13.05 15.57
CA GLY A 108 -3.17 12.43 16.82
C GLY A 108 -3.22 10.91 16.82
N ILE A 109 -3.32 10.27 15.64
CA ILE A 109 -3.26 8.81 15.53
C ILE A 109 -1.91 8.29 16.00
N LYS A 110 -1.90 7.08 16.58
CA LYS A 110 -0.66 6.44 16.98
C LYS A 110 0.02 5.85 15.76
N ILE A 111 1.20 6.36 15.43
CA ILE A 111 2.04 5.90 14.33
C ILE A 111 3.33 5.28 14.90
N VAL A 112 3.65 4.08 14.46
CA VAL A 112 4.92 3.40 14.74
C VAL A 112 5.78 3.49 13.48
N SER A 113 6.97 4.08 13.63
CA SER A 113 7.92 4.31 12.54
C SER A 113 9.32 3.85 12.95
N ASN A 114 10.12 3.45 11.96
CA ASN A 114 11.55 3.16 12.14
C ASN A 114 12.42 4.38 11.80
N LEU A 115 11.82 5.53 11.47
CA LEU A 115 12.55 6.78 11.34
C LEU A 115 12.88 7.34 12.73
N LYS A 116 14.13 7.80 12.90
CA LYS A 116 14.50 8.55 14.11
C LYS A 116 13.73 9.88 14.12
N GLN A 117 13.06 10.16 15.23
CA GLN A 117 12.44 11.46 15.51
C GLN A 117 13.50 12.55 15.62
#